data_AF-A0A4R4FEG9-F1
#
_entry.id   AF-A0A4R4FEG9-F1
#
_cell.length_a   1.000
_cell.length_b   1.000
_cell.length_c   1.000
_cell.angle_alpha   90.00
_cell.angle_beta   90.00
_cell.angle_gamma   90.00
#
_symmetry.space_group_name_H-M   'P 1'
#
loop_
_entity.id
_entity.type
_entity.pdbx_description
1 polymer ?
#
loop_
_entity_poly.entity_id
_entity_poly.type
_entity_poly.pdbx_seq_one_letter_code
_entity_poly.pdbx_strand_id
1 'polypeptide(L)' 'MSQEERLQEIMKRLKENGYRITSQRKMLLEVILGNEHSSCKEIYFAAKQIDKKLGIATVYRTVQLLEDLELVKKEMAVQL' A
#
# COMPACT_ATOMS: atom_id res chain seq x y z
N MET A 1 -13.97 3.35 -10.92
CA MET A 1 -13.99 3.40 -9.45
C MET A 1 -13.20 4.60 -9.00
N SER A 2 -13.70 5.36 -8.02
CA SER A 2 -12.95 6.42 -7.34
C SER A 2 -11.81 5.84 -6.47
N GLN A 3 -10.86 6.68 -6.05
CA GLN A 3 -9.81 6.26 -5.12
C GLN A 3 -10.39 5.78 -3.78
N GLU A 4 -11.44 6.44 -3.28
CA GLU A 4 -12.14 6.04 -2.06
C GLU A 4 -12.75 4.64 -2.19
N GLU A 5 -13.42 4.34 -3.31
CA GLU A 5 -13.99 3.01 -3.57
C GLU A 5 -12.91 1.91 -3.60
N ARG A 6 -11.75 2.19 -4.22
CA ARG A 6 -10.61 1.26 -4.23
C ARG A 6 -10.05 1.03 -2.82
N LEU A 7 -9.94 2.09 -2.02
CA LEU A 7 -9.47 2.01 -0.64
C LEU A 7 -10.41 1.14 0.20
N GLN A 8 -11.73 1.36 0.09
CA GLN A 8 -12.72 0.58 0.82
C GLN A 8 -12.68 -0.90 0.42
N GLU A 9 -12.55 -1.20 -0.87
CA GLU A 9 -12.46 -2.58 -1.35
C GLU A 9 -11.19 -3.29 -0.83
N ILE A 10 -10.03 -2.64 -0.88
CA ILE A 10 -8.78 -3.19 -0.33
C ILE A 10 -8.90 -3.42 1.18
N MET A 11 -9.46 -2.45 1.91
CA MET A 11 -9.69 -2.57 3.35
C MET A 11 -10.64 -3.72 3.70
N LYS A 12 -11.67 -3.93 2.88
CA LYS A 12 -12.61 -5.06 3.02
C LYS A 12 -11.89 -6.39 2.80
N ARG A 13 -11.16 -6.54 1.70
CA ARG A 13 -10.40 -7.76 1.36
C ARG A 13 -9.38 -8.11 2.44
N LEU A 14 -8.67 -7.11 2.97
CA LEU A 14 -7.74 -7.30 4.09
C LEU A 14 -8.46 -7.82 5.35
N LYS A 15 -9.62 -7.26 5.71
CA LYS A 15 -10.42 -7.74 6.85
C LYS A 15 -10.92 -9.16 6.65
N GLU A 16 -11.40 -9.50 5.45
CA GLU A 16 -11.86 -10.84 5.09
C GLU A 16 -10.74 -11.89 5.23
N ASN A 17 -9.49 -11.48 5.00
CA ASN A 17 -8.30 -12.30 5.19
C ASN A 17 -7.71 -12.23 6.62
N GLY A 18 -8.43 -11.68 7.59
CA GLY A 18 -8.01 -11.63 8.99
C GLY A 18 -6.99 -10.54 9.34
N TYR A 19 -6.67 -9.64 8.41
CA TYR A 19 -5.73 -8.56 8.68
C TYR A 19 -6.41 -7.38 9.37
N ARG A 20 -5.82 -6.96 10.49
CA ARG A 20 -6.25 -5.74 11.19
C ARG A 20 -5.91 -4.49 10.38
N ILE A 21 -6.89 -3.61 10.21
CA ILE A 21 -6.67 -2.27 9.64
C ILE A 21 -6.40 -1.28 10.77
N THR A 22 -5.14 -0.91 10.94
CA THR A 22 -4.72 0.15 11.87
C THR A 22 -4.69 1.49 11.15
N SER A 23 -4.65 2.61 11.88
CA SER A 23 -4.53 3.95 11.29
C SER A 23 -3.28 4.10 10.42
N GLN A 24 -2.15 3.51 10.83
CA GLN A 24 -0.92 3.51 10.04
C GLN A 24 -1.05 2.72 8.73
N ARG A 25 -1.73 1.55 8.76
CA ARG A 25 -2.01 0.79 7.53
C ARG A 25 -2.95 1.55 6.61
N LYS A 26 -4.00 2.18 7.13
CA LYS A 26 -4.92 2.99 6.32
C LYS A 26 -4.19 4.14 5.63
N MET A 27 -3.39 4.91 6.36
CA MET A 27 -2.57 5.99 5.80
C MET A 27 -1.63 5.47 4.70
N LEU A 28 -0.97 4.34 4.93
CA LEU A 28 -0.07 3.75 3.94
C LEU A 28 -0.82 3.30 2.66
N LEU A 29 -2.05 2.78 2.79
CA LEU A 29 -2.89 2.44 1.64
C LEU A 29 -3.30 3.67 0.84
N GLU A 30 -3.64 4.77 1.51
CA GLU A 30 -3.96 6.05 0.86
C GLU A 30 -2.76 6.54 0.02
N VAL A 31 -1.55 6.47 0.57
CA VAL A 31 -0.31 6.83 -0.14
C VAL A 31 -0.07 5.91 -1.35
N ILE A 32 -0.24 4.59 -1.18
CA ILE A 32 -0.06 3.62 -2.27
C ILE A 32 -1.06 3.86 -3.41
N LEU A 33 -2.30 4.22 -3.09
CA LEU A 33 -3.37 4.44 -4.08
C LEU A 33 -3.34 5.81 -4.74
N GLY A 34 -2.50 6.73 -4.26
CA GLY A 34 -2.33 8.08 -4.79
C GLY A 34 -1.88 8.15 -6.26
N ASN A 35 -1.36 7.05 -6.84
CA ASN A 35 -0.82 6.95 -8.20
C ASN A 35 0.39 7.88 -8.48
N GLU A 36 1.06 8.40 -7.45
CA GLU A 36 2.20 9.32 -7.57
C GLU A 36 3.57 8.64 -7.34
N HIS A 37 3.59 7.34 -7.09
CA HIS A 37 4.79 6.63 -6.68
C HIS A 37 5.01 5.37 -7.51
N SER A 38 6.18 5.28 -8.14
CA SER A 38 6.60 4.16 -8.98
C SER A 38 7.48 3.15 -8.23
N SER A 39 7.82 3.42 -6.96
CA SER A 39 8.65 2.53 -6.14
C SER A 39 8.29 2.51 -4.65
N CYS A 40 8.64 1.41 -3.97
CA CYS A 40 8.54 1.31 -2.50
C CYS A 40 9.33 2.40 -1.77
N LYS A 41 10.41 2.90 -2.36
CA LYS A 41 11.24 3.95 -1.77
C LYS A 41 10.53 5.30 -1.78
N GLU A 42 9.85 5.62 -2.88
CA GLU A 42 9.01 6.83 -2.99
C GLU A 42 7.82 6.76 -2.06
N ILE A 43 7.11 5.63 -2.02
CA ILE A 43 6.02 5.38 -1.06
C ILE A 43 6.54 5.60 0.37
N TYR A 44 7.73 5.08 0.70
CA TYR A 44 8.33 5.29 2.00
C TYR A 44 8.58 6.76 2.31
N PHE A 45 9.19 7.52 1.39
CA PHE A 45 9.44 8.93 1.63
C PHE A 45 8.16 9.73 1.82
N ALA A 46 7.15 9.53 0.97
CA ALA A 46 5.85 10.19 1.11
C ALA A 46 5.17 9.84 2.43
N ALA A 47 5.09 8.55 2.78
CA ALA A 47 4.46 8.10 4.01
C ALA A 47 5.23 8.53 5.27
N LYS A 48 6.56 8.68 5.20
CA LYS A 48 7.42 9.17 6.30
C LYS A 48 7.17 10.64 6.63
N GLN A 49 6.73 11.45 5.66
CA GLN A 49 6.32 12.84 5.90
C GLN A 49 5.04 12.92 6.75
N ILE A 50 4.18 11.90 6.65
CA ILE A 50 2.92 11.81 7.41
C ILE A 50 3.17 11.13 8.76
N ASP A 51 3.90 10.03 8.79
CA ASP A 51 4.28 9.30 10.01
C ASP A 51 5.80 9.12 10.12
N LYS A 52 6.42 9.98 10.94
CA LYS A 52 7.87 9.95 11.20
C LYS A 52 8.35 8.64 11.86
N LYS A 53 7.47 7.84 12.45
CA LYS A 53 7.82 6.55 13.07
C LYS A 53 7.80 5.38 12.08
N LEU A 54 7.32 5.59 10.86
CA LEU A 54 7.24 4.55 9.84
C LEU A 54 8.64 4.03 9.47
N GLY A 55 8.82 2.71 9.50
CA GLY A 55 10.02 2.05 9.00
C GLY A 55 9.84 1.58 7.56
N ILE A 56 10.93 1.60 6.76
CA ILE A 56 10.88 1.14 5.37
C ILE A 56 10.45 -0.33 5.25
N ALA A 57 10.82 -1.18 6.20
CA ALA A 57 10.38 -2.58 6.27
C ALA A 57 8.85 -2.73 6.41
N THR A 58 8.16 -1.75 6.99
CA THR A 58 6.69 -1.75 7.04
C THR A 58 6.11 -1.52 5.65
N VAL A 59 6.71 -0.62 4.86
CA VAL A 59 6.29 -0.37 3.47
C VAL A 59 6.42 -1.64 2.64
N TYR A 60 7.60 -2.27 2.63
CA TYR A 60 7.82 -3.50 1.88
C TYR A 60 6.86 -4.62 2.28
N ARG A 61 6.65 -4.85 3.59
CA ARG A 61 5.71 -5.87 4.07
C ARG A 61 4.27 -5.58 3.67
N THR A 62 3.85 -4.31 3.67
CA THR A 62 2.50 -3.95 3.23
C THR A 62 2.34 -4.10 1.73
N VAL A 63 3.31 -3.67 0.92
CA VAL A 63 3.27 -3.86 -0.54
C VAL A 63 3.23 -5.35 -0.88
N GLN A 64 4.12 -6.16 -0.30
CA GLN A 64 4.15 -7.62 -0.48
C GLN A 64 2.81 -8.25 -0.10
N LEU A 65 2.22 -7.88 1.05
CA LEU A 65 0.92 -8.38 1.47
C LEU A 65 -0.18 -8.08 0.44
N LEU A 66 -0.18 -6.89 -0.14
CA LEU A 66 -1.18 -6.54 -1.13
C LEU A 66 -0.94 -7.25 -2.47
N GLU A 67 0.31 -7.52 -2.83
CA GLU A 67 0.67 -8.36 -3.99
C GLU A 67 0.21 -9.81 -3.79
N ASP A 68 0.46 -10.39 -2.61
CA ASP A 68 0.06 -11.76 -2.25
C ASP A 68 -1.47 -11.95 -2.28
N LEU A 69 -2.23 -10.87 -2.04
CA LEU A 69 -3.69 -10.84 -2.13
C LEU A 69 -4.21 -10.43 -3.52
N GLU A 70 -3.31 -10.24 -4.49
CA GLU A 70 -3.59 -9.78 -5.85
C GLU A 70 -4.31 -8.42 -5.92
N LEU A 71 -4.13 -7.59 -4.88
CA LEU A 71 -4.75 -6.26 -4.74
C LEU A 71 -3.93 -5.14 -5.39
N VAL A 72 -2.62 -5.34 -5.52
CA VAL A 72 -1.73 -4.57 -6.40
C VAL A 72 -0.88 -5.52 -7.23
N LYS A 73 -0.47 -5.06 -8.40
CA LYS A 73 0.46 -5.78 -9.27
C LYS A 73 1.78 -5.05 -9.29
N LYS A 74 2.87 -5.81 -9.26
CA LYS A 74 4.18 -5.31 -9.66
C LYS A 74 4.12 -4.98 -11.15
N GLU A 75 4.33 -3.72 -11.52
CA GLU A 75 4.73 -3.42 -12.89
C GLU A 75 6.16 -3.93 -13.07
N MET A 76 6.30 -5.21 -13.46
CA MET A 76 7.60 -5.75 -13.85
C MET A 76 7.98 -5.17 -15.20
N ALA A 77 8.68 -4.03 -15.21
CA ALA A 77 9.47 -3.61 -16.34
C ALA A 77 10.75 -4.46 -16.39
N VAL A 78 10.65 -5.70 -16.89
CA VAL A 78 11.81 -6.40 -17.43
C VAL A 78 11.53 -6.60 -18.91
N GLN A 79 12.02 -5.65 -19.72
CA GLN A 79 12.16 -5.87 -21.15
C GLN A 79 13.38 -6.76 -21.33
N LEU A 80 13.16 -7.97 -21.85
CA LEU A 80 14.21 -8.77 -22.48
C LEU A 80 14.43 -8.27 -23.91
#